data_AF-A0A399XWA9-F1
#
_entry.id   AF-A0A399XWA9-F1
#
_cell.length_a   1.000
_cell.length_b   1.000
_cell.length_c   1.000
_cell.angle_alpha   90.00
_cell.angle_beta   90.00
_cell.angle_gamma   90.00
#
_symmetry.space_group_name_H-M   'P 1'
#
loop_
_entity.id
_entity.type
_entity.pdbx_description
1 polymer ?
#
loop_
_entity_poly.entity_id
_entity_poly.type
_entity_poly.pdbx_seq_one_letter_code
_entity_poly.pdbx_strand_id
1 'polypeptide(L)'
;MMRLISGIRERQANGEDGFSLIELMMALTILMVGIVAILGTLVVATKASGLQRHRLNAVQVANEALEKLRSQEYDAIAISADDPNWAERPTPTSSSATTETVTPVTDTALSVPVDPGDINRNGVIFTIRQNVTWVPFIETQAQSGISVTYEHAFKHVVVVVTWTDQVGTRQFQVESDVYPGGQGSQNPGSTSSFPPIEASNVQFGLMLTDTTQGLVTWYDNSDNETSFELAFSVAPYPSCNMISDDYWILTDPPRPENSTSYLAINLPPNTQYCWKIRATNAAGSSAWAYSSPVTTPGAPAVCQLMGPSVVSPADQANATPYKIKVNNQGWNLDTILFAISTSGDCSDVWVEVPTKFGTQTVYLSPAGSYWFAQVTSNWQRFNIGYATMTFKGTGPSNPTPVQQSFCTYKTSVC
;
A
#
# COMPACT_ATOMS: atom_id res chain seq x y z
N MET A 1 21.47 -46.39 73.78
CA MET A 1 21.27 -47.74 74.37
C MET A 1 20.82 -48.68 73.27
N MET A 2 21.45 -49.83 73.20
CA MET A 2 21.46 -50.82 72.13
C MET A 2 20.41 -51.91 72.35
N ARG A 3 19.77 -52.40 71.27
CA ARG A 3 19.60 -53.83 70.88
C ARG A 3 18.51 -53.95 69.77
N LEU A 4 18.75 -54.46 68.54
CA LEU A 4 19.05 -55.86 68.10
C LEU A 4 17.96 -56.84 68.63
N ILE A 5 17.26 -57.72 67.88
CA ILE A 5 17.46 -58.41 66.59
C ILE A 5 16.09 -58.98 66.12
N SER A 6 15.99 -59.29 64.82
CA SER A 6 15.38 -60.52 64.25
C SER A 6 13.87 -60.45 63.99
N GLY A 7 13.34 -60.46 62.76
CA GLY A 7 13.79 -61.14 61.54
C GLY A 7 12.85 -62.32 61.28
N ILE A 8 12.04 -62.29 60.21
CA ILE A 8 11.50 -63.43 59.44
C ILE A 8 10.99 -62.90 58.09
N ARG A 9 11.28 -63.68 57.05
CA ARG A 9 11.05 -63.51 55.61
C ARG A 9 9.61 -63.82 55.17
N GLU A 10 9.35 -63.45 53.91
CA GLU A 10 8.32 -63.98 52.96
C GLU A 10 6.88 -63.50 53.20
N ARG A 11 6.07 -63.11 52.19
CA ARG A 11 6.00 -63.37 50.75
C ARG A 11 5.18 -62.26 50.05
N GLN A 12 5.43 -62.07 48.75
CA GLN A 12 4.61 -61.26 47.84
C GLN A 12 3.13 -61.66 47.86
N ALA A 13 2.25 -60.66 47.77
CA ALA A 13 1.00 -60.78 47.03
C ALA A 13 0.88 -59.51 46.18
N ASN A 14 1.13 -59.67 44.88
CA ASN A 14 0.72 -58.71 43.86
C ASN A 14 -0.79 -58.49 44.01
N GLY A 15 -1.20 -57.30 44.42
CA GLY A 15 -2.54 -56.81 44.15
C GLY A 15 -2.64 -56.41 42.68
N GLU A 16 -2.58 -57.40 41.79
CA GLU A 16 -3.21 -57.27 40.47
C GLU A 16 -4.72 -57.25 40.72
N ASP A 17 -5.27 -56.10 41.10
CA ASP A 17 -6.71 -55.87 41.01
C ASP A 17 -7.04 -55.77 39.52
N GLY A 18 -7.19 -56.93 38.89
CA GLY A 18 -7.76 -57.06 37.56
C GLY A 18 -9.13 -56.40 37.58
N PHE A 19 -9.32 -55.40 36.72
CA PHE A 19 -10.56 -54.64 36.60
C PHE A 19 -11.76 -55.59 36.61
N SER A 20 -12.66 -55.39 37.57
CA SER A 20 -13.89 -56.17 37.64
C SER A 20 -14.65 -55.97 36.32
N LEU A 21 -15.12 -57.07 35.73
CA LEU A 21 -15.83 -57.04 34.45
C LEU A 21 -17.03 -56.08 34.50
N ILE A 22 -17.60 -55.88 35.70
CA ILE A 22 -18.69 -54.91 35.94
C ILE A 22 -18.23 -53.46 35.83
N GLU A 23 -17.01 -53.14 36.23
CA GLU A 23 -16.45 -51.78 36.17
C GLU A 23 -16.10 -51.40 34.74
N LEU A 24 -15.58 -52.35 33.94
CA LEU A 24 -15.37 -52.16 32.51
C LEU A 24 -16.72 -51.90 31.80
N MET A 25 -17.77 -52.64 32.15
CA MET A 25 -19.10 -52.45 31.58
C MET A 25 -19.75 -51.13 32.02
N MET A 26 -19.58 -50.72 33.27
CA MET A 26 -20.06 -49.42 33.75
C MET A 26 -19.29 -48.26 33.10
N ALA A 27 -17.97 -48.37 32.96
CA ALA A 27 -17.15 -47.36 32.28
C ALA A 27 -17.52 -47.23 30.80
N LEU A 28 -17.73 -48.35 30.09
CA LEU A 28 -18.14 -48.35 28.68
C LEU A 28 -19.55 -47.77 28.47
N THR A 29 -20.48 -48.03 29.39
CA THR A 29 -21.84 -47.48 29.30
C THR A 29 -21.84 -45.97 29.55
N ILE A 30 -21.11 -45.48 30.56
CA ILE A 30 -20.95 -44.04 30.81
C ILE A 30 -20.24 -43.36 29.63
N LEU A 31 -19.21 -43.99 29.06
CA LEU A 31 -18.51 -43.49 27.88
C LEU A 31 -19.44 -43.43 26.66
N MET A 32 -20.25 -44.47 26.41
CA MET A 32 -21.22 -44.46 25.31
C MET A 32 -22.24 -43.34 25.45
N VAL A 33 -22.80 -43.14 26.65
CA VAL A 33 -23.75 -42.04 26.91
C VAL A 33 -23.06 -40.68 26.69
N GLY A 34 -21.81 -40.53 27.14
CA GLY A 34 -21.01 -39.32 26.91
C GLY A 34 -20.74 -39.06 25.42
N ILE A 35 -20.35 -40.09 24.67
CA ILE A 35 -20.08 -39.98 23.23
C ILE A 35 -21.36 -39.63 22.46
N VAL A 36 -22.50 -40.24 22.78
CA VAL A 36 -23.78 -39.92 22.13
C VAL A 36 -24.20 -38.47 22.39
N ALA A 37 -23.99 -37.97 23.62
CA ALA A 37 -24.25 -36.57 23.94
C ALA A 37 -23.34 -35.61 23.14
N ILE A 38 -22.04 -35.93 23.03
CA ILE A 38 -21.07 -35.12 22.26
C ILE A 38 -21.35 -35.16 20.76
N LEU A 39 -21.71 -36.32 20.21
CA LEU A 39 -22.10 -36.42 18.79
C LEU A 39 -23.38 -35.63 18.51
N GLY A 40 -24.34 -35.65 19.44
CA GLY A 40 -25.56 -34.84 19.37
C GLY A 40 -25.27 -33.34 19.34
N THR A 41 -24.37 -32.84 20.21
CA THR A 41 -24.00 -31.42 20.24
C THR A 41 -23.22 -31.00 18.99
N LEU A 42 -22.39 -31.87 18.42
CA LEU A 42 -21.67 -31.60 17.17
C LEU A 42 -22.63 -31.44 15.98
N VAL A 43 -23.68 -32.25 15.89
CA VAL A 43 -24.71 -32.10 14.85
C VAL A 43 -25.49 -30.81 15.01
N VAL A 44 -25.82 -30.41 16.24
CA VAL A 44 -26.48 -29.12 16.51
C VAL A 44 -25.55 -27.94 16.18
N ALA A 45 -24.27 -28.02 16.55
CA ALA A 45 -23.28 -26.99 16.26
C ALA A 45 -23.04 -26.82 14.75
N THR A 46 -22.93 -27.92 14.00
CA THR A 46 -22.76 -27.88 12.54
C THR A 46 -23.99 -27.30 11.83
N LYS A 47 -25.21 -27.63 12.28
CA LYS A 47 -26.44 -27.00 11.80
C LYS A 47 -26.50 -25.50 12.14
N ALA A 48 -26.12 -25.11 13.35
CA ALA A 48 -26.07 -23.71 13.79
C ALA A 48 -25.03 -22.89 12.97
N SER A 49 -23.87 -23.46 12.68
CA SER A 49 -22.86 -22.83 11.81
C SER A 49 -23.32 -22.71 10.36
N GLY A 50 -24.08 -23.68 9.84
CA GLY A 50 -24.72 -23.60 8.51
C GLY A 50 -25.70 -22.43 8.41
N LEU A 51 -26.57 -22.28 9.41
CA LEU A 51 -27.54 -21.18 9.51
C LEU A 51 -26.85 -19.81 9.51
N GLN A 52 -25.77 -19.65 10.28
CA GLN A 52 -25.04 -18.39 10.37
C GLN A 52 -24.34 -18.02 9.05
N ARG A 53 -23.84 -19.00 8.29
CA ARG A 53 -23.27 -18.78 6.95
C ARG A 53 -24.30 -18.31 5.94
N HIS A 54 -25.50 -18.90 5.91
CA HIS A 54 -26.56 -18.46 4.99
C HIS A 54 -27.02 -17.03 5.29
N ARG A 55 -27.09 -16.65 6.57
CA ARG A 55 -27.41 -15.27 6.96
C ARG A 55 -26.33 -14.28 6.53
N LEU A 56 -25.05 -14.60 6.70
CA LEU A 56 -23.96 -13.73 6.22
C LEU A 56 -24.00 -13.55 4.69
N ASN A 57 -24.25 -14.63 3.96
CA ASN A 57 -24.44 -14.57 2.51
C ASN A 57 -25.68 -13.73 2.13
N ALA A 58 -26.80 -13.86 2.86
CA ALA A 58 -28.00 -13.07 2.62
C ALA A 58 -27.74 -11.56 2.81
N VAL A 59 -26.98 -11.19 3.85
CA VAL A 59 -26.58 -9.79 4.11
C VAL A 59 -25.71 -9.27 2.97
N GLN A 60 -24.72 -10.05 2.54
CA GLN A 60 -23.85 -9.66 1.43
C GLN A 60 -24.64 -9.49 0.13
N VAL A 61 -25.52 -10.44 -0.20
CA VAL A 61 -26.38 -10.38 -1.39
C VAL A 61 -27.34 -9.19 -1.33
N ALA A 62 -27.93 -8.91 -0.16
CA ALA A 62 -28.84 -7.78 0.02
C ALA A 62 -28.12 -6.44 -0.18
N ASN A 63 -26.92 -6.29 0.39
CA ASN A 63 -26.10 -5.10 0.21
C ASN A 63 -25.64 -4.95 -1.24
N GLU A 64 -25.19 -6.03 -1.90
CA GLU A 64 -24.81 -6.00 -3.32
C GLU A 64 -25.98 -5.56 -4.22
N ALA A 65 -27.18 -6.09 -3.98
CA ALA A 65 -28.38 -5.68 -4.72
C ALA A 65 -28.81 -4.24 -4.40
N LEU A 66 -28.65 -3.77 -3.16
CA LEU A 66 -28.94 -2.39 -2.78
C LEU A 66 -27.95 -1.41 -3.42
N GLU A 67 -26.66 -1.70 -3.39
CA GLU A 67 -25.64 -0.87 -4.03
C GLU A 67 -25.81 -0.84 -5.56
N LYS A 68 -26.21 -1.96 -6.18
CA LYS A 68 -26.54 -2.01 -7.61
C LYS A 68 -27.78 -1.18 -7.97
N LEU A 69 -28.78 -1.11 -7.09
CA LEU A 69 -29.91 -0.20 -7.26
C LEU A 69 -29.48 1.25 -7.12
N ARG A 70 -28.64 1.56 -6.14
CA ARG A 70 -28.12 2.90 -5.88
C ARG A 70 -27.15 3.39 -6.97
N SER A 71 -26.58 2.48 -7.75
CA SER A 71 -25.75 2.81 -8.91
C SER A 71 -26.55 3.05 -10.19
N GLN A 72 -27.89 2.93 -10.17
CA GLN A 72 -28.72 3.27 -11.32
C GLN A 72 -29.01 4.78 -11.34
N GLU A 73 -29.23 5.33 -12.54
CA GLU A 73 -29.77 6.68 -12.68
C GLU A 73 -31.13 6.78 -12.00
N TYR A 74 -31.47 7.95 -11.45
CA TYR A 74 -32.72 8.12 -10.72
C TYR A 74 -33.97 7.84 -11.58
N ASP A 75 -33.89 8.21 -12.85
CA ASP A 75 -34.93 7.97 -13.87
C ASP A 75 -35.07 6.49 -14.20
N ALA A 76 -33.98 5.72 -14.05
CA ALA A 76 -34.01 4.28 -14.21
C ALA A 76 -34.69 3.62 -13.01
N ILE A 77 -34.65 4.16 -11.79
CA ILE A 77 -35.34 3.55 -10.64
C ILE A 77 -36.83 3.90 -10.68
N ALA A 78 -37.55 3.49 -11.71
CA ALA A 78 -38.95 3.85 -11.91
C ALA A 78 -39.87 3.05 -10.98
N ILE A 79 -40.80 3.75 -10.33
CA ILE A 79 -41.88 3.15 -9.57
C ILE A 79 -42.87 2.55 -10.56
N SER A 80 -43.28 3.26 -11.61
CA SER A 80 -44.20 2.74 -12.65
C SER A 80 -43.83 3.26 -14.06
N ALA A 81 -44.47 2.76 -15.11
CA ALA A 81 -44.25 3.24 -16.47
C ALA A 81 -44.67 4.71 -16.66
N ASP A 82 -45.56 5.19 -15.78
CA ASP A 82 -46.04 6.56 -15.74
C ASP A 82 -45.35 7.36 -14.61
N ASP A 83 -44.23 6.86 -14.07
CA ASP A 83 -43.45 7.54 -13.01
C ASP A 83 -43.07 8.96 -13.46
N PRO A 84 -43.61 10.00 -12.80
CA PRO A 84 -43.12 11.34 -12.97
C PRO A 84 -41.75 11.40 -12.28
N ASN A 85 -40.67 11.19 -13.04
CA ASN A 85 -39.27 11.30 -12.59
C ASN A 85 -38.88 12.70 -12.05
N TRP A 86 -39.84 13.53 -11.69
CA TRP A 86 -39.69 14.91 -11.31
C TRP A 86 -39.56 15.03 -9.79
N ALA A 87 -38.39 15.48 -9.34
CA ALA A 87 -38.22 16.00 -7.99
C ALA A 87 -38.26 17.53 -8.02
N GLU A 88 -39.33 18.10 -7.46
CA GLU A 88 -39.53 19.54 -7.39
C GLU A 88 -38.77 20.09 -6.18
N ARG A 89 -37.61 20.72 -6.39
CA ARG A 89 -36.91 21.47 -5.32
C ARG A 89 -36.84 22.95 -5.69
N PRO A 90 -37.23 23.89 -4.82
CA PRO A 90 -37.03 25.30 -5.10
C PRO A 90 -35.54 25.65 -5.05
N THR A 91 -35.14 26.59 -5.89
CA THR A 91 -33.85 27.25 -5.78
C THR A 91 -33.86 28.16 -4.54
N PRO A 92 -33.00 27.93 -3.52
CA PRO A 92 -32.97 28.82 -2.36
C PRO A 92 -32.36 30.16 -2.76
N THR A 93 -33.20 31.18 -2.98
CA THR A 93 -32.72 32.57 -2.95
C THR A 93 -32.50 32.95 -1.50
N SER A 94 -31.22 32.94 -1.09
CA SER A 94 -30.71 33.23 0.26
C SER A 94 -30.79 32.07 1.27
N SER A 95 -29.66 31.86 1.92
CA SER A 95 -29.32 30.83 2.89
C SER A 95 -30.22 30.81 4.13
N SER A 96 -30.93 29.70 4.37
CA SER A 96 -31.15 29.08 5.70
C SER A 96 -31.90 27.74 5.56
N ALA A 97 -31.46 26.76 6.35
CA ALA A 97 -31.82 25.33 6.30
C ALA A 97 -33.22 25.01 6.87
N THR A 98 -33.75 23.84 6.47
CA THR A 98 -34.96 23.21 7.01
C THR A 98 -34.64 21.86 7.66
N THR A 99 -35.45 21.48 8.66
CA THR A 99 -35.39 20.16 9.30
C THR A 99 -36.23 19.18 8.49
N GLU A 100 -35.60 18.13 8.01
CA GLU A 100 -36.17 17.18 7.06
C GLU A 100 -36.88 16.04 7.81
N THR A 101 -38.20 15.92 7.63
CA THR A 101 -38.96 14.73 8.04
C THR A 101 -39.34 13.96 6.79
N VAL A 102 -38.80 12.77 6.69
CA VAL A 102 -38.89 11.87 5.55
C VAL A 102 -39.93 10.81 5.91
N THR A 103 -41.07 10.79 5.23
CA THR A 103 -42.11 9.77 5.46
C THR A 103 -42.47 9.08 4.15
N PRO A 104 -42.31 7.77 3.99
CA PRO A 104 -42.68 7.10 2.74
C PRO A 104 -44.19 7.17 2.49
N VAL A 105 -44.58 7.49 1.26
CA VAL A 105 -45.97 7.42 0.77
C VAL A 105 -46.07 6.27 -0.21
N THR A 106 -47.10 5.44 -0.06
CA THR A 106 -47.26 4.21 -0.84
C THR A 106 -47.92 4.52 -2.18
N ASP A 107 -47.19 4.37 -3.27
CA ASP A 107 -47.80 4.20 -4.60
C ASP A 107 -47.65 2.74 -5.03
N THR A 108 -48.74 2.16 -5.53
CA THR A 108 -48.89 0.70 -5.70
C THR A 108 -48.96 0.34 -7.18
N ALA A 109 -47.81 0.33 -7.86
CA ALA A 109 -47.54 -0.52 -9.02
C ALA A 109 -46.08 -0.37 -9.41
N LEU A 110 -45.30 -1.45 -9.30
CA LEU A 110 -43.86 -1.50 -9.60
C LEU A 110 -43.59 -1.77 -11.09
N SER A 111 -42.76 -0.94 -11.72
CA SER A 111 -41.96 -1.28 -12.91
C SER A 111 -40.49 -0.94 -12.66
N VAL A 112 -39.91 -1.57 -11.64
CA VAL A 112 -38.46 -1.51 -11.39
C VAL A 112 -37.75 -2.19 -12.57
N PRO A 113 -36.72 -1.60 -13.19
CA PRO A 113 -36.29 -2.06 -14.52
C PRO A 113 -35.66 -3.44 -14.56
N VAL A 114 -35.04 -3.94 -13.49
CA VAL A 114 -34.40 -5.25 -13.53
C VAL A 114 -34.33 -5.83 -12.12
N ASP A 115 -35.22 -6.77 -11.81
CA ASP A 115 -34.96 -7.71 -10.70
C ASP A 115 -33.57 -8.32 -10.96
N PRO A 116 -32.59 -8.18 -10.04
CA PRO A 116 -31.22 -8.65 -10.24
C PRO A 116 -31.13 -10.16 -10.47
N GLY A 117 -32.24 -10.88 -10.27
CA GLY A 117 -32.35 -12.31 -10.47
C GLY A 117 -31.90 -13.07 -9.24
N ASP A 118 -32.40 -14.30 -9.11
CA ASP A 118 -32.08 -15.14 -7.97
C ASP A 118 -30.61 -15.57 -7.99
N ILE A 119 -29.92 -15.46 -6.85
CA ILE A 119 -28.50 -15.82 -6.73
C ILE A 119 -28.36 -17.17 -6.03
N ASN A 120 -27.63 -18.10 -6.63
CA ASN A 120 -27.27 -19.36 -5.99
C ASN A 120 -25.91 -19.24 -5.30
N ARG A 121 -25.87 -19.41 -3.97
CA ARG A 121 -24.62 -19.56 -3.21
C ARG A 121 -24.63 -20.91 -2.51
N ASN A 122 -23.73 -21.80 -2.92
CA ASN A 122 -23.51 -23.12 -2.31
C ASN A 122 -24.78 -23.98 -2.23
N GLY A 123 -25.63 -23.94 -3.26
CA GLY A 123 -26.83 -24.76 -3.36
C GLY A 123 -28.07 -24.16 -2.69
N VAL A 124 -27.97 -22.97 -2.10
CA VAL A 124 -29.10 -22.20 -1.59
C VAL A 124 -29.40 -21.06 -2.56
N ILE A 125 -30.66 -20.97 -2.97
CA ILE A 125 -31.18 -19.91 -3.82
C ILE A 125 -31.64 -18.76 -2.93
N PHE A 126 -31.08 -17.57 -3.18
CA PHE A 126 -31.48 -16.31 -2.58
C PHE A 126 -32.32 -15.56 -3.61
N THR A 127 -33.63 -15.52 -3.37
CA THR A 127 -34.60 -14.78 -4.19
C THR A 127 -34.59 -13.33 -3.76
N ILE A 128 -34.34 -12.44 -4.71
CA ILE A 128 -34.24 -11.00 -4.45
C ILE A 128 -35.53 -10.34 -4.93
N ARG A 129 -36.09 -9.45 -4.12
CA ARG A 129 -37.23 -8.60 -4.48
C ARG A 129 -36.91 -7.17 -4.11
N GLN A 130 -37.35 -6.25 -4.94
CA GLN A 130 -37.09 -4.82 -4.79
C GLN A 130 -38.41 -4.09 -4.76
N ASN A 131 -38.60 -3.20 -3.78
CA ASN A 131 -39.73 -2.30 -3.72
C ASN A 131 -39.22 -0.86 -3.75
N VAL A 132 -39.91 -0.01 -4.49
CA VAL A 132 -39.61 1.42 -4.57
C VAL A 132 -40.89 2.18 -4.22
N THR A 133 -40.79 3.15 -3.31
CA THR A 133 -41.91 4.04 -2.95
C THR A 133 -41.45 5.49 -2.95
N TRP A 134 -42.39 6.41 -3.16
CA TRP A 134 -42.10 7.82 -3.03
C TRP A 134 -41.90 8.25 -1.59
N VAL A 135 -41.11 9.29 -1.44
CA VAL A 135 -40.80 9.90 -0.15
C VAL A 135 -40.94 11.41 -0.29
N PRO A 136 -41.90 12.01 0.42
CA PRO A 136 -42.02 13.45 0.52
C PRO A 136 -40.86 14.14 1.23
N PHE A 137 -40.62 15.39 0.80
CA PHE A 137 -39.80 16.37 1.50
C PHE A 137 -40.69 17.49 2.04
N ILE A 138 -40.44 17.95 3.26
CA ILE A 138 -41.11 19.12 3.83
C ILE A 138 -40.09 20.22 4.07
N GLU A 139 -40.24 21.34 3.38
CA GLU A 139 -39.41 22.52 3.56
C GLU A 139 -40.16 23.57 4.37
N THR A 140 -39.73 23.77 5.62
CA THR A 140 -40.23 24.83 6.49
C THR A 140 -39.33 26.05 6.45
N GLN A 141 -39.74 27.12 5.78
CA GLN A 141 -38.91 28.31 5.65
C GLN A 141 -38.63 28.96 7.01
N ALA A 142 -37.34 29.15 7.32
CA ALA A 142 -36.85 29.63 8.61
C ALA A 142 -37.39 31.02 9.02
N GLN A 143 -37.87 31.83 8.08
CA GLN A 143 -38.30 33.22 8.31
C GLN A 143 -39.83 33.38 8.32
N SER A 144 -40.58 32.56 7.58
CA SER A 144 -42.04 32.68 7.46
C SER A 144 -42.82 31.60 8.20
N GLY A 145 -42.17 30.50 8.60
CA GLY A 145 -42.82 29.35 9.24
C GLY A 145 -43.77 28.58 8.31
N ILE A 146 -43.74 28.88 7.00
CA ILE A 146 -44.54 28.20 5.97
C ILE A 146 -43.84 26.90 5.61
N SER A 147 -44.59 25.79 5.68
CA SER A 147 -44.15 24.48 5.20
C SER A 147 -44.67 24.21 3.79
N VAL A 148 -43.77 23.83 2.90
CA VAL A 148 -44.09 23.32 1.55
C VAL A 148 -43.80 21.84 1.52
N THR A 149 -44.75 21.02 1.07
CA THR A 149 -44.59 19.57 0.90
C THR A 149 -44.37 19.24 -0.56
N TYR A 150 -43.32 18.47 -0.85
CA TYR A 150 -43.00 17.93 -2.17
C TYR A 150 -43.22 16.42 -2.11
N GLU A 151 -44.33 15.93 -2.67
CA GLU A 151 -44.79 14.54 -2.50
C GLU A 151 -43.86 13.47 -3.12
N HIS A 152 -43.09 13.84 -4.15
CA HIS A 152 -42.22 12.92 -4.91
C HIS A 152 -40.74 13.37 -4.87
N ALA A 153 -40.24 13.67 -3.67
CA ALA A 153 -38.92 14.27 -3.51
C ALA A 153 -37.76 13.25 -3.51
N PHE A 154 -37.95 12.07 -2.94
CA PHE A 154 -36.98 10.97 -2.95
C PHE A 154 -37.67 9.65 -3.31
N LYS A 155 -36.86 8.63 -3.63
CA LYS A 155 -37.32 7.25 -3.78
C LYS A 155 -36.79 6.40 -2.63
N HIS A 156 -37.67 5.84 -1.81
CA HIS A 156 -37.31 4.83 -0.82
C HIS A 156 -37.21 3.48 -1.50
N VAL A 157 -36.02 2.87 -1.46
CA VAL A 157 -35.76 1.56 -2.03
C VAL A 157 -35.58 0.52 -0.93
N VAL A 158 -36.26 -0.60 -1.09
CA VAL A 158 -36.21 -1.73 -0.16
C VAL A 158 -35.77 -2.95 -0.94
N VAL A 159 -34.70 -3.59 -0.48
CA VAL A 159 -34.26 -4.90 -1.00
C VAL A 159 -34.60 -5.97 0.03
N VAL A 160 -35.40 -6.91 -0.42
CA VAL A 160 -35.81 -8.09 0.33
C VAL A 160 -35.12 -9.31 -0.26
N VAL A 161 -34.32 -9.99 0.55
CA VAL A 161 -33.70 -11.27 0.20
C VAL A 161 -34.38 -12.39 0.96
N THR A 162 -34.96 -13.35 0.23
CA THR A 162 -35.63 -14.52 0.77
C THR A 162 -34.86 -15.77 0.41
N TRP A 163 -34.63 -16.66 1.37
CA TRP A 163 -34.03 -17.97 1.13
C TRP A 163 -34.71 -19.05 1.96
N THR A 164 -34.61 -20.30 1.51
CA THR A 164 -35.11 -21.45 2.27
C THR A 164 -33.94 -22.26 2.79
N ASP A 165 -33.87 -22.42 4.11
CA ASP A 165 -32.92 -23.30 4.78
C ASP A 165 -33.62 -24.62 5.20
N GLN A 166 -32.89 -25.50 5.90
CA GLN A 166 -33.43 -26.79 6.37
C GLN A 166 -34.54 -26.67 7.44
N VAL A 167 -34.77 -25.48 7.97
CA VAL A 167 -35.72 -25.17 9.05
C VAL A 167 -36.92 -24.36 8.53
N GLY A 168 -36.75 -23.61 7.43
CA GLY A 168 -37.84 -22.95 6.72
C GLY A 168 -37.38 -21.74 5.91
N THR A 169 -38.36 -20.99 5.41
CA THR A 169 -38.10 -19.75 4.68
C THR A 169 -37.72 -18.62 5.64
N ARG A 170 -36.69 -17.87 5.26
CA ARG A 170 -36.15 -16.72 5.99
C ARG A 170 -36.08 -15.53 5.06
N GLN A 171 -36.11 -14.34 5.66
CA GLN A 171 -36.03 -13.08 4.95
C GLN A 171 -35.03 -12.15 5.65
N PHE A 172 -34.29 -11.39 4.86
CA PHE A 172 -33.48 -10.27 5.30
C PHE A 172 -33.82 -9.05 4.44
N GLN A 173 -33.86 -7.88 5.06
CA GLN A 173 -34.30 -6.64 4.42
C GLN A 173 -33.28 -5.54 4.70
N VAL A 174 -32.96 -4.78 3.66
CA VAL A 174 -32.18 -3.54 3.72
C VAL A 174 -32.92 -2.46 2.97
N GLU A 175 -32.78 -1.23 3.45
CA GLU A 175 -33.55 -0.08 2.99
C GLU A 175 -32.60 1.11 2.80
N SER A 176 -32.93 1.99 1.87
CA SER A 176 -32.23 3.25 1.66
C SER A 176 -33.17 4.24 1.00
N ASP A 177 -32.96 5.53 1.25
CA ASP A 177 -33.55 6.58 0.42
C ASP A 177 -32.57 6.95 -0.69
N VAL A 178 -33.08 7.12 -1.91
CA VAL A 178 -32.34 7.50 -3.11
C VAL A 178 -32.74 8.91 -3.48
N TYR A 179 -31.75 9.80 -3.55
CA TYR A 179 -31.96 11.19 -3.92
C TYR A 179 -32.03 11.34 -5.46
N PRO A 180 -32.91 12.19 -6.02
CA PRO A 180 -32.94 12.53 -7.44
C PRO A 180 -31.61 12.98 -8.02
N GLY A 181 -30.71 13.57 -7.22
CA GLY A 181 -29.36 13.86 -7.70
C GLY A 181 -29.31 14.85 -8.89
N GLY A 182 -30.36 15.64 -9.12
CA GLY A 182 -30.49 16.47 -10.32
C GLY A 182 -30.76 15.68 -11.61
N GLN A 183 -30.99 14.37 -11.50
CA GLN A 183 -31.58 13.52 -12.52
C GLN A 183 -33.08 13.42 -12.25
N GLY A 184 -33.81 14.14 -13.09
CA GLY A 184 -35.25 14.12 -13.22
C GLY A 184 -35.54 14.80 -14.54
N SER A 185 -36.60 14.41 -15.24
CA SER A 185 -36.84 14.82 -16.63
C SER A 185 -37.24 16.30 -16.80
N GLN A 186 -36.58 17.27 -16.15
CA GLN A 186 -36.32 18.60 -16.70
C GLN A 186 -34.97 19.21 -16.28
N ASN A 187 -34.29 19.70 -17.33
CA ASN A 187 -33.26 20.74 -17.39
C ASN A 187 -31.78 20.33 -17.15
N PRO A 188 -30.91 20.41 -18.18
CA PRO A 188 -29.50 20.00 -18.14
C PRO A 188 -28.62 21.09 -17.49
N GLY A 189 -28.82 21.34 -16.19
CA GLY A 189 -28.17 22.50 -15.55
C GLY A 189 -27.75 22.36 -14.09
N SER A 190 -28.08 21.29 -13.36
CA SER A 190 -27.55 21.10 -12.01
C SER A 190 -27.46 19.62 -11.64
N THR A 191 -26.26 19.05 -11.78
CA THR A 191 -25.90 17.74 -11.22
C THR A 191 -25.85 17.84 -9.69
N SER A 192 -26.76 17.22 -8.98
CA SER A 192 -26.57 16.93 -7.55
C SER A 192 -25.91 15.55 -7.49
N SER A 193 -24.59 15.50 -7.46
CA SER A 193 -23.86 14.25 -7.51
C SER A 193 -24.16 13.33 -6.29
N PHE A 194 -23.90 12.03 -6.41
CA PHE A 194 -23.69 11.12 -5.27
C PHE A 194 -22.19 10.97 -5.04
N PRO A 195 -21.70 10.56 -3.85
CA PRO A 195 -20.28 10.26 -3.69
C PRO A 195 -19.81 9.28 -4.79
N PRO A 196 -18.63 9.49 -5.39
CA PRO A 196 -18.19 8.65 -6.50
C PRO A 196 -17.97 7.18 -6.13
N ILE A 197 -17.79 6.34 -7.14
CA ILE A 197 -17.37 4.95 -6.96
C ILE A 197 -15.87 4.91 -6.62
N GLU A 198 -15.42 3.99 -5.77
CA GLU A 198 -13.99 3.90 -5.45
C GLU A 198 -13.15 3.44 -6.65
N ALA A 199 -11.96 4.04 -6.80
CA ALA A 199 -10.96 3.57 -7.75
C ALA A 199 -10.51 2.14 -7.39
N SER A 200 -9.94 1.42 -8.34
CA SER A 200 -9.43 0.07 -8.09
C SER A 200 -8.03 -0.14 -8.65
N ASN A 201 -7.42 -1.28 -8.30
CA ASN A 201 -6.09 -1.68 -8.78
C ASN A 201 -5.01 -0.58 -8.62
N VAL A 202 -4.92 -0.02 -7.42
CA VAL A 202 -3.92 1.02 -7.12
C VAL A 202 -2.54 0.37 -7.08
N GLN A 203 -1.65 0.78 -7.97
CA GLN A 203 -0.29 0.30 -8.07
C GLN A 203 0.68 1.47 -7.93
N PHE A 204 1.79 1.23 -7.24
CA PHE A 204 2.90 2.17 -7.18
C PHE A 204 4.16 1.47 -7.70
N GLY A 205 4.80 2.07 -8.71
CA GLY A 205 6.01 1.53 -9.32
C GLY A 205 7.09 2.60 -9.40
N LEU A 206 8.32 2.26 -9.03
CA LEU A 206 9.46 3.18 -9.15
C LEU A 206 9.89 3.35 -10.61
N MET A 207 10.37 4.53 -10.96
CA MET A 207 10.88 4.80 -12.31
C MET A 207 12.27 4.16 -12.46
N LEU A 208 12.48 3.41 -13.55
CA LEU A 208 13.74 2.68 -13.78
C LEU A 208 14.96 3.59 -13.98
N THR A 209 14.74 4.83 -14.43
CA THR A 209 15.80 5.80 -14.74
C THR A 209 16.03 6.84 -13.64
N ASP A 210 15.16 6.89 -12.63
CA ASP A 210 15.26 7.82 -11.51
C ASP A 210 14.66 7.19 -10.25
N THR A 211 15.51 6.74 -9.34
CA THR A 211 15.11 6.06 -8.10
C THR A 211 14.46 7.00 -7.08
N THR A 212 14.42 8.31 -7.34
CA THR A 212 13.73 9.31 -6.52
C THR A 212 12.33 9.62 -7.05
N GLN A 213 11.87 8.91 -8.08
CA GLN A 213 10.56 9.07 -8.69
C GLN A 213 9.82 7.74 -8.76
N GLY A 214 8.50 7.81 -8.74
CA GLY A 214 7.63 6.66 -8.98
C GLY A 214 6.29 7.08 -9.54
N LEU A 215 5.67 6.18 -10.29
CA LEU A 215 4.36 6.36 -10.88
C LEU A 215 3.33 5.60 -10.05
N VAL A 216 2.33 6.31 -9.56
CA VAL A 216 1.10 5.73 -9.01
C VAL A 216 0.09 5.61 -10.15
N THR A 217 -0.55 4.45 -10.29
CA THR A 217 -1.59 4.20 -11.31
C THR A 217 -2.79 3.53 -10.67
N TRP A 218 -3.97 3.75 -11.23
CA TRP A 218 -5.21 3.12 -10.77
C TRP A 218 -6.18 2.97 -11.94
N TYR A 219 -7.20 2.14 -11.73
CA TYR A 219 -8.38 2.08 -12.58
C TYR A 219 -9.43 3.03 -12.06
N ASP A 220 -9.85 3.91 -12.96
CA ASP A 220 -10.99 4.77 -12.73
C ASP A 220 -12.28 3.97 -12.94
N ASN A 221 -13.08 3.90 -11.87
CA ASN A 221 -14.40 3.28 -11.88
C ASN A 221 -15.51 4.33 -11.66
N SER A 222 -15.14 5.60 -11.47
CA SER A 222 -16.08 6.70 -11.29
C SER A 222 -16.45 7.28 -12.65
N ASP A 223 -17.69 7.71 -12.77
CA ASP A 223 -18.24 8.42 -13.93
C ASP A 223 -18.78 9.81 -13.56
N ASN A 224 -18.68 10.17 -12.27
CA ASN A 224 -19.29 11.35 -11.68
C ASN A 224 -18.34 12.10 -10.71
N GLU A 225 -17.06 11.76 -10.71
CA GLU A 225 -16.03 12.40 -9.91
C GLU A 225 -15.58 13.71 -10.56
N THR A 226 -15.38 14.75 -9.76
CA THR A 226 -14.79 16.00 -10.24
C THR A 226 -13.28 16.01 -10.02
N SER A 227 -12.80 15.15 -9.11
CA SER A 227 -11.39 15.04 -8.75
C SER A 227 -11.06 13.75 -8.00
N PHE A 228 -9.78 13.39 -7.96
CA PHE A 228 -9.23 12.37 -7.07
C PHE A 228 -8.35 12.99 -5.99
N GLU A 229 -8.57 12.59 -4.75
CA GLU A 229 -7.65 12.85 -3.65
C GLU A 229 -6.71 11.66 -3.49
N LEU A 230 -5.42 11.93 -3.50
CA LEU A 230 -4.39 10.94 -3.18
C LEU A 230 -3.74 11.33 -1.85
N ALA A 231 -3.40 10.32 -1.08
CA ALA A 231 -2.54 10.47 0.08
C ALA A 231 -1.45 9.41 0.05
N PHE A 232 -0.31 9.74 0.66
CA PHE A 232 0.76 8.79 0.90
C PHE A 232 1.08 8.69 2.38
N SER A 233 1.64 7.55 2.77
CA SER A 233 2.22 7.35 4.08
C SER A 233 3.61 6.73 3.92
N VAL A 234 4.50 7.11 4.83
CA VAL A 234 5.85 6.53 4.94
C VAL A 234 5.99 5.60 6.16
N ALA A 235 4.87 5.25 6.80
CA ALA A 235 4.88 4.38 7.97
C ALA A 235 5.18 2.93 7.56
N PRO A 236 6.10 2.23 8.24
CA PRO A 236 6.58 0.90 7.83
C PRO A 236 5.60 -0.21 8.23
N TYR A 237 4.52 -0.39 7.46
CA TYR A 237 3.52 -1.43 7.69
C TYR A 237 3.57 -2.51 6.58
N PRO A 238 3.31 -3.79 6.92
CA PRO A 238 3.31 -4.87 5.94
C PRO A 238 2.19 -4.75 4.90
N SER A 239 1.15 -3.95 5.18
CA SER A 239 0.03 -3.66 4.28
C SER A 239 -0.46 -2.24 4.50
N CYS A 240 -0.77 -1.53 3.40
CA CYS A 240 -1.17 -0.13 3.45
C CYS A 240 -2.55 0.08 4.08
N ASN A 241 -3.45 -0.90 4.02
CA ASN A 241 -4.78 -0.83 4.66
C ASN A 241 -4.76 -0.94 6.19
N MET A 242 -3.59 -1.18 6.81
CA MET A 242 -3.43 -1.22 8.27
C MET A 242 -2.97 0.11 8.87
N ILE A 243 -2.66 1.10 8.03
CA ILE A 243 -2.12 2.38 8.46
C ILE A 243 -3.24 3.28 8.98
N SER A 244 -3.14 3.70 10.25
CA SER A 244 -4.07 4.65 10.87
C SER A 244 -4.15 5.96 10.09
N ASP A 245 -5.33 6.60 10.09
CA ASP A 245 -5.60 7.81 9.31
C ASP A 245 -4.66 8.98 9.63
N ASP A 246 -4.13 9.07 10.86
CA ASP A 246 -3.18 10.11 11.29
C ASP A 246 -1.83 10.11 10.57
N TYR A 247 -1.45 9.00 9.92
CA TYR A 247 -0.15 8.85 9.24
C TYR A 247 -0.21 9.12 7.73
N TRP A 248 -1.33 9.64 7.23
CA TRP A 248 -1.52 9.93 5.82
C TRP A 248 -1.34 11.42 5.51
N ILE A 249 -0.56 11.71 4.47
CA ILE A 249 -0.30 13.05 3.97
C ILE A 249 -0.99 13.19 2.61
N LEU A 250 -1.93 14.12 2.49
CA LEU A 250 -2.59 14.42 1.22
C LEU A 250 -1.61 15.03 0.23
N THR A 251 -1.70 14.61 -1.04
CA THR A 251 -1.06 15.30 -2.14
C THR A 251 -1.90 16.47 -2.59
N ASP A 252 -1.27 17.62 -2.82
CA ASP A 252 -1.91 18.85 -3.29
C ASP A 252 -1.29 19.26 -4.64
N PRO A 253 -2.09 19.69 -5.65
CA PRO A 253 -3.55 19.66 -5.72
C PRO A 253 -4.16 18.26 -5.83
N PRO A 254 -5.48 18.10 -5.60
CA PRO A 254 -6.20 16.91 -6.06
C PRO A 254 -6.04 16.75 -7.58
N ARG A 255 -6.18 15.52 -8.07
CA ARG A 255 -6.07 15.22 -9.49
C ARG A 255 -7.40 15.51 -10.18
N PRO A 256 -7.40 15.98 -11.44
CA PRO A 256 -8.65 16.22 -12.17
C PRO A 256 -9.44 14.92 -12.38
N GLU A 257 -10.73 15.06 -12.70
CA GLU A 257 -11.59 13.98 -13.21
C GLU A 257 -10.89 13.14 -14.29
N ASN A 258 -11.28 11.87 -14.41
CA ASN A 258 -10.76 10.89 -15.36
C ASN A 258 -9.23 10.64 -15.28
N SER A 259 -8.55 11.15 -14.25
CA SER A 259 -7.13 10.87 -14.08
C SER A 259 -6.90 9.43 -13.64
N THR A 260 -5.86 8.80 -14.19
CA THR A 260 -5.52 7.38 -13.93
C THR A 260 -4.07 7.20 -13.47
N SER A 261 -3.34 8.30 -13.28
CA SER A 261 -1.95 8.26 -12.84
C SER A 261 -1.49 9.52 -12.11
N TYR A 262 -0.45 9.36 -11.29
CA TYR A 262 0.23 10.44 -10.58
C TYR A 262 1.74 10.15 -10.50
N LEU A 263 2.57 11.10 -10.95
CA LEU A 263 4.02 11.02 -10.82
C LEU A 263 4.44 11.60 -9.46
N ALA A 264 4.88 10.72 -8.56
CA ALA A 264 5.49 11.09 -7.31
C ALA A 264 6.98 11.36 -7.52
N ILE A 265 7.47 12.50 -7.04
CA ILE A 265 8.85 12.96 -7.23
C ILE A 265 9.48 13.28 -5.87
N ASN A 266 10.81 13.45 -5.86
CA ASN A 266 11.58 13.78 -4.65
C ASN A 266 11.35 12.78 -3.51
N LEU A 267 11.27 11.48 -3.83
CA LEU A 267 11.10 10.43 -2.84
C LEU A 267 12.41 10.16 -2.11
N PRO A 268 12.47 10.36 -0.78
CA PRO A 268 13.59 9.91 0.03
C PRO A 268 14.00 8.45 -0.23
N PRO A 269 15.30 8.16 -0.24
CA PRO A 269 15.82 6.79 -0.34
C PRO A 269 15.50 5.98 0.93
N ASN A 270 15.59 4.65 0.83
CA ASN A 270 15.33 3.71 1.94
C ASN A 270 14.00 3.96 2.68
N THR A 271 12.99 4.45 1.98
CA THR A 271 11.71 4.86 2.56
C THR A 271 10.61 4.01 1.96
N GLN A 272 9.83 3.34 2.82
CA GLN A 272 8.65 2.63 2.38
C GLN A 272 7.53 3.62 2.11
N TYR A 273 6.83 3.45 1.00
CA TYR A 273 5.68 4.23 0.59
C TYR A 273 4.45 3.35 0.47
N CYS A 274 3.37 3.86 1.03
CA CYS A 274 2.02 3.39 0.83
C CYS A 274 1.20 4.52 0.22
N TRP A 275 0.34 4.19 -0.74
CA TRP A 275 -0.57 5.14 -1.38
C TRP A 275 -2.01 4.75 -1.12
N LYS A 276 -2.87 5.75 -0.95
CA LYS A 276 -4.32 5.60 -1.01
C LYS A 276 -4.92 6.67 -1.91
N ILE A 277 -6.04 6.32 -2.54
CA ILE A 277 -6.77 7.20 -3.45
C ILE A 277 -8.27 7.06 -3.23
N ARG A 278 -8.99 8.18 -3.35
CA ARG A 278 -10.46 8.20 -3.42
C ARG A 278 -10.91 9.22 -4.45
N ALA A 279 -12.04 8.94 -5.05
CA ALA A 279 -12.73 9.86 -5.95
C ALA A 279 -13.62 10.81 -5.15
N THR A 280 -13.78 12.04 -5.61
CA THR A 280 -14.48 13.11 -4.90
C THR A 280 -15.35 13.93 -5.84
N ASN A 281 -16.47 14.41 -5.31
CA ASN A 281 -17.29 15.44 -5.93
C ASN A 281 -18.02 16.25 -4.85
N ALA A 282 -18.96 17.11 -5.27
CA ALA A 282 -19.70 17.98 -4.36
C ALA A 282 -20.54 17.23 -3.31
N ALA A 283 -20.84 15.95 -3.54
CA ALA A 283 -21.66 15.13 -2.66
C ALA A 283 -20.87 14.38 -1.59
N GLY A 284 -19.55 14.29 -1.76
CA GLY A 284 -18.67 13.58 -0.85
C GLY A 284 -17.58 12.82 -1.58
N SER A 285 -17.01 11.85 -0.89
CA SER A 285 -15.90 11.05 -1.38
C SER A 285 -16.24 9.57 -1.35
N SER A 286 -15.65 8.83 -2.27
CA SER A 286 -15.68 7.37 -2.24
C SER A 286 -14.84 6.81 -1.08
N ALA A 287 -14.95 5.51 -0.83
CA ALA A 287 -14.05 4.82 0.07
C ALA A 287 -12.61 4.79 -0.50
N TRP A 288 -11.63 4.64 0.39
CA TRP A 288 -10.22 4.65 0.01
C TRP A 288 -9.80 3.31 -0.60
N ALA A 289 -9.17 3.37 -1.76
CA ALA A 289 -8.43 2.25 -2.34
C ALA A 289 -6.93 2.38 -2.02
N TYR A 290 -6.25 1.27 -1.76
CA TYR A 290 -4.86 1.25 -1.27
C TYR A 290 -3.92 0.55 -2.24
N SER A 291 -2.68 1.03 -2.33
CA SER A 291 -1.61 0.32 -3.03
C SER A 291 -1.01 -0.80 -2.17
N SER A 292 -0.15 -1.61 -2.79
CA SER A 292 0.85 -2.39 -2.03
C SER A 292 2.00 -1.48 -1.57
N PRO A 293 2.68 -1.80 -0.45
CA PRO A 293 3.84 -1.05 0.02
C PRO A 293 5.02 -1.22 -0.93
N VAL A 294 5.76 -0.14 -1.20
CA VAL A 294 6.99 -0.17 -2.01
C VAL A 294 8.08 0.62 -1.33
N THR A 295 9.28 0.04 -1.21
CA THR A 295 10.43 0.71 -0.59
C THR A 295 11.34 1.28 -1.67
N THR A 296 11.64 2.57 -1.58
CA THR A 296 12.64 3.21 -2.43
C THR A 296 14.02 2.59 -2.18
N PRO A 297 14.87 2.45 -3.22
CA PRO A 297 16.23 1.96 -3.05
C PRO A 297 17.03 2.85 -2.11
N GLY A 298 18.15 2.33 -1.63
CA GLY A 298 19.14 3.16 -0.96
C GLY A 298 19.62 4.28 -1.86
N ALA A 299 20.06 5.38 -1.23
CA ALA A 299 20.69 6.47 -1.97
C ALA A 299 21.89 5.87 -2.74
N PRO A 300 22.13 6.29 -4.00
CA PRO A 300 23.38 5.98 -4.67
C PRO A 300 24.54 6.37 -3.76
N ALA A 301 25.51 5.48 -3.58
CA ALA A 301 26.61 5.78 -2.68
C ALA A 301 27.48 6.85 -3.34
N VAL A 302 27.64 8.00 -2.69
CA VAL A 302 28.41 9.12 -3.27
C VAL A 302 29.87 8.70 -3.41
N CYS A 303 30.45 8.85 -4.60
CA CYS A 303 31.87 8.59 -4.81
C CYS A 303 32.71 9.58 -3.97
N GLN A 304 33.62 9.06 -3.15
CA GLN A 304 34.57 9.85 -2.36
C GLN A 304 35.99 9.32 -2.56
N LEU A 305 36.95 10.24 -2.64
CA LEU A 305 38.37 9.94 -2.72
C LEU A 305 38.97 10.10 -1.31
N MET A 306 39.42 9.00 -0.70
CA MET A 306 39.78 8.96 0.73
C MET A 306 41.28 9.17 1.00
N GLY A 307 42.07 9.48 -0.04
CA GLY A 307 43.50 9.73 0.09
C GLY A 307 44.36 8.73 -0.68
N PRO A 308 45.46 9.18 -1.31
CA PRO A 308 46.29 8.31 -2.11
C PRO A 308 47.43 7.65 -1.32
N SER A 309 47.86 6.49 -1.82
CA SER A 309 49.19 5.94 -1.56
C SER A 309 49.97 6.00 -2.88
N VAL A 310 51.08 6.72 -2.89
CA VAL A 310 51.97 6.81 -4.07
C VAL A 310 53.32 6.25 -3.68
N VAL A 311 53.80 5.20 -4.34
CA VAL A 311 55.01 4.52 -3.89
C VAL A 311 55.95 4.23 -5.05
N SER A 312 57.21 4.67 -4.93
CA SER A 312 58.30 4.35 -5.87
C SER A 312 59.61 4.13 -5.09
N PRO A 313 60.24 2.93 -5.16
CA PRO A 313 59.68 1.74 -5.81
C PRO A 313 58.44 1.25 -5.03
N ALA A 314 57.51 0.54 -5.68
CA ALA A 314 56.15 0.20 -5.21
C ALA A 314 56.04 -0.47 -3.82
N ASP A 315 57.18 -0.79 -3.21
CA ASP A 315 57.45 -1.57 -2.01
C ASP A 315 57.81 -0.72 -0.76
N GLN A 316 57.69 0.62 -0.82
CA GLN A 316 57.99 1.53 0.31
C GLN A 316 56.77 2.35 0.78
N ALA A 317 55.67 1.68 1.16
CA ALA A 317 54.33 2.26 1.36
C ALA A 317 54.17 3.42 2.38
N ASN A 318 55.23 3.91 3.02
CA ASN A 318 55.18 4.94 4.07
C ASN A 318 56.24 6.06 3.91
N ALA A 319 56.77 6.29 2.70
CA ALA A 319 57.75 7.36 2.48
C ALA A 319 57.10 8.76 2.52
N THR A 320 57.51 9.62 3.46
CA THR A 320 57.13 11.04 3.51
C THR A 320 58.37 11.93 3.33
N PRO A 321 58.42 12.81 2.29
CA PRO A 321 57.49 12.90 1.17
C PRO A 321 57.58 11.65 0.28
N TYR A 322 56.52 11.38 -0.49
CA TYR A 322 56.57 10.35 -1.51
C TYR A 322 57.62 10.72 -2.56
N LYS A 323 58.48 9.78 -2.95
CA LYS A 323 59.64 10.07 -3.80
C LYS A 323 59.59 9.29 -5.12
N ILE A 324 59.97 9.93 -6.21
CA ILE A 324 60.18 9.31 -7.54
C ILE A 324 61.64 9.48 -7.92
N LYS A 325 62.35 8.37 -8.10
CA LYS A 325 63.77 8.39 -8.48
C LYS A 325 63.89 8.67 -9.97
N VAL A 326 64.73 9.65 -10.34
CA VAL A 326 64.94 10.03 -11.75
C VAL A 326 66.41 10.04 -12.15
N ASN A 327 66.68 9.87 -13.44
CA ASN A 327 68.02 9.99 -14.02
C ASN A 327 68.41 11.45 -14.32
N ASN A 328 69.59 11.66 -14.92
CA ASN A 328 70.09 12.99 -15.25
C ASN A 328 69.20 13.79 -16.21
N GLN A 329 68.46 13.10 -17.06
CA GLN A 329 67.55 13.68 -18.05
C GLN A 329 66.10 13.80 -17.53
N GLY A 330 65.83 13.34 -16.31
CA GLY A 330 64.53 13.40 -15.64
C GLY A 330 63.68 12.13 -15.79
N TRP A 331 64.17 11.08 -16.45
CA TRP A 331 63.42 9.82 -16.61
C TRP A 331 63.25 9.11 -15.28
N ASN A 332 62.03 8.65 -14.96
CA ASN A 332 61.83 7.78 -13.81
C ASN A 332 62.60 6.46 -13.98
N LEU A 333 63.31 6.06 -12.94
CA LEU A 333 64.17 4.87 -12.95
C LEU A 333 63.45 3.60 -12.51
N ASP A 334 62.40 3.75 -11.70
CA ASP A 334 61.66 2.65 -11.08
C ASP A 334 60.19 2.66 -11.52
N THR A 335 59.49 1.56 -11.26
CA THR A 335 58.03 1.45 -11.39
C THR A 335 57.36 2.36 -10.35
N ILE A 336 56.38 3.15 -10.81
CA ILE A 336 55.57 4.00 -9.94
C ILE A 336 54.21 3.33 -9.79
N LEU A 337 53.79 3.11 -8.54
CA LEU A 337 52.43 2.70 -8.20
C LEU A 337 51.64 3.94 -7.78
N PHE A 338 50.59 4.27 -8.52
CA PHE A 338 49.56 5.20 -8.10
C PHE A 338 48.41 4.40 -7.51
N ALA A 339 48.00 4.69 -6.29
CA ALA A 339 46.82 4.09 -5.69
C ALA A 339 46.03 5.10 -4.87
N ILE A 340 44.72 4.92 -4.79
CA ILE A 340 43.82 5.73 -3.97
C ILE A 340 42.69 4.89 -3.41
N SER A 341 42.42 5.04 -2.11
CA SER A 341 41.23 4.44 -1.51
C SER A 341 40.00 5.26 -1.88
N THR A 342 38.91 4.58 -2.19
CA THR A 342 37.64 5.22 -2.54
C THR A 342 36.50 4.64 -1.71
N SER A 343 35.43 5.41 -1.55
CA SER A 343 34.15 4.90 -1.06
C SER A 343 33.02 5.34 -1.98
N GLY A 344 31.90 4.61 -1.92
CA GLY A 344 30.75 4.80 -2.81
C GLY A 344 30.99 4.40 -4.27
N ASP A 345 30.13 4.89 -5.15
CA ASP A 345 30.02 4.43 -6.53
C ASP A 345 30.86 5.30 -7.47
N CYS A 346 32.17 5.03 -7.53
CA CYS A 346 33.07 5.68 -8.49
C CYS A 346 33.07 4.94 -9.83
N SER A 347 32.76 5.64 -10.93
CA SER A 347 32.75 5.07 -12.29
C SER A 347 34.12 5.11 -12.94
N ASP A 348 34.85 6.20 -12.74
CA ASP A 348 36.20 6.43 -13.24
C ASP A 348 37.05 7.12 -12.18
N VAL A 349 38.32 6.73 -12.08
CA VAL A 349 39.29 7.38 -11.20
C VAL A 349 40.60 7.56 -11.97
N TRP A 350 41.17 8.76 -11.92
CA TRP A 350 42.43 9.08 -12.60
C TRP A 350 43.31 10.01 -11.75
N VAL A 351 44.60 10.04 -12.06
CA VAL A 351 45.55 10.98 -11.48
C VAL A 351 46.15 11.86 -12.57
N GLU A 352 46.19 13.16 -12.29
CA GLU A 352 46.89 14.16 -13.08
C GLU A 352 48.26 14.43 -12.46
N VAL A 353 49.31 14.11 -13.21
CA VAL A 353 50.71 14.13 -12.75
C VAL A 353 51.49 15.20 -13.52
N PRO A 354 52.09 16.19 -12.85
CA PRO A 354 52.93 17.18 -13.52
C PRO A 354 54.25 16.55 -13.96
N THR A 355 54.59 16.74 -15.23
CA THR A 355 55.83 16.27 -15.86
C THR A 355 56.56 17.42 -16.53
N LYS A 356 57.75 17.16 -17.07
CA LYS A 356 58.53 18.14 -17.84
C LYS A 356 57.80 18.61 -19.12
N PHE A 357 56.88 17.82 -19.63
CA PHE A 357 56.14 18.10 -20.87
C PHE A 357 54.71 18.57 -20.63
N GLY A 358 54.33 18.85 -19.38
CA GLY A 358 52.98 19.22 -18.98
C GLY A 358 52.33 18.18 -18.07
N THR A 359 51.01 18.24 -17.93
CA THR A 359 50.24 17.32 -17.08
C THR A 359 49.92 16.04 -17.83
N GLN A 360 50.26 14.90 -17.24
CA GLN A 360 49.91 13.58 -17.74
C GLN A 360 48.75 12.98 -16.95
N THR A 361 47.77 12.42 -17.66
CA THR A 361 46.65 11.70 -17.05
C THR A 361 46.94 10.20 -17.05
N VAL A 362 46.75 9.57 -15.90
CA VAL A 362 46.82 8.12 -15.73
C VAL A 362 45.48 7.64 -15.17
N TYR A 363 44.77 6.79 -15.90
CA TYR A 363 43.55 6.16 -15.43
C TYR A 363 43.87 4.97 -14.53
N LEU A 364 43.15 4.85 -13.42
CA LEU A 364 43.32 3.78 -12.46
C LEU A 364 42.29 2.67 -12.73
N SER A 365 42.61 1.45 -12.31
CA SER A 365 41.72 0.29 -12.36
C SER A 365 41.23 -0.06 -10.95
N PRO A 366 39.97 -0.52 -10.79
CA PRO A 366 39.43 -0.88 -9.49
C PRO A 366 40.03 -2.20 -8.97
N ALA A 367 40.29 -2.26 -7.67
CA ALA A 367 40.66 -3.48 -6.92
C ALA A 367 40.08 -3.42 -5.51
N GLY A 368 38.83 -3.88 -5.36
CA GLY A 368 38.13 -3.83 -4.07
C GLY A 368 37.89 -2.39 -3.63
N SER A 369 38.41 -2.01 -2.45
CA SER A 369 38.23 -0.67 -1.86
C SER A 369 39.25 0.38 -2.32
N TYR A 370 40.12 0.05 -3.27
CA TYR A 370 41.10 0.98 -3.83
C TYR A 370 41.14 0.90 -5.34
N TRP A 371 41.62 1.98 -5.96
CA TRP A 371 41.93 2.08 -7.38
C TRP A 371 43.43 2.18 -7.53
N PHE A 372 44.01 1.57 -8.56
CA PHE A 372 45.46 1.64 -8.79
C PHE A 372 45.85 1.64 -10.26
N ALA A 373 47.04 2.18 -10.55
CA ALA A 373 47.72 2.08 -11.83
C ALA A 373 49.22 1.93 -11.60
N GLN A 374 49.87 1.17 -12.46
CA GLN A 374 51.33 1.04 -12.47
C GLN A 374 51.88 1.60 -13.77
N VAL A 375 52.95 2.39 -13.66
CA VAL A 375 53.74 2.84 -14.82
C VAL A 375 55.18 2.40 -14.64
N THR A 376 55.76 1.87 -15.71
CA THR A 376 57.12 1.30 -15.69
C THR A 376 58.20 2.37 -15.64
N SER A 377 59.46 1.95 -15.47
CA SER A 377 60.60 2.84 -15.69
C SER A 377 60.58 3.45 -17.10
N ASN A 378 61.17 4.65 -17.22
CA ASN A 378 61.17 5.46 -18.44
C ASN A 378 59.76 5.82 -18.98
N TRP A 379 58.74 5.86 -18.11
CA TRP A 379 57.41 6.30 -18.48
C TRP A 379 57.36 7.78 -18.85
N GLN A 380 57.91 8.66 -17.99
CA GLN A 380 57.88 10.12 -18.19
C GLN A 380 59.13 10.80 -17.66
N ARG A 381 59.35 12.04 -18.12
CA ARG A 381 60.38 12.93 -17.59
C ARG A 381 59.80 13.92 -16.60
N PHE A 382 60.41 14.04 -15.43
CA PHE A 382 59.96 14.94 -14.38
C PHE A 382 60.91 16.12 -14.20
N ASN A 383 60.36 17.23 -13.72
CA ASN A 383 61.16 18.32 -13.17
C ASN A 383 61.62 17.92 -11.76
N ILE A 384 62.92 18.08 -11.48
CA ILE A 384 63.52 17.76 -10.19
C ILE A 384 62.95 18.70 -9.12
N GLY A 385 62.62 18.14 -7.95
CA GLY A 385 62.07 18.88 -6.82
C GLY A 385 60.65 18.48 -6.48
N TYR A 386 59.96 19.36 -5.75
CA TYR A 386 58.59 19.13 -5.26
C TYR A 386 57.55 19.46 -6.33
N ALA A 387 56.54 18.62 -6.42
CA ALA A 387 55.36 18.85 -7.23
C ALA A 387 54.13 18.19 -6.59
N THR A 388 52.94 18.52 -7.10
CA THR A 388 51.67 18.01 -6.58
C THR A 388 50.92 17.32 -7.70
N MET A 389 50.55 16.06 -7.49
CA MET A 389 49.61 15.35 -8.35
C MET A 389 48.19 15.48 -7.80
N THR A 390 47.19 15.41 -8.67
CA THR A 390 45.78 15.55 -8.30
C THR A 390 45.01 14.31 -8.73
N PHE A 391 44.45 13.59 -7.77
CA PHE A 391 43.51 12.51 -8.00
C PHE A 391 42.12 13.08 -8.21
N LYS A 392 41.43 12.56 -9.22
CA LYS A 392 40.08 12.93 -9.62
C LYS A 392 39.28 11.66 -9.89
N GLY A 393 37.96 11.80 -9.88
CA GLY A 393 37.08 10.71 -10.26
C GLY A 393 35.73 11.22 -10.75
N THR A 394 34.93 10.28 -11.22
CA THR A 394 33.55 10.49 -11.65
C THR A 394 32.64 9.56 -10.85
N GLY A 395 31.46 10.06 -10.50
CA GLY A 395 30.44 9.34 -9.74
C GLY A 395 29.30 10.27 -9.37
N PRO A 396 28.30 9.79 -8.61
CA PRO A 396 27.23 10.65 -8.11
C PRO A 396 27.82 11.90 -7.43
N SER A 397 27.38 13.08 -7.87
CA SER A 397 27.84 14.41 -7.41
C SER A 397 29.31 14.79 -7.68
N ASN A 398 30.09 13.96 -8.38
CA ASN A 398 31.54 14.07 -8.62
C ASN A 398 32.38 14.29 -7.33
N PRO A 399 33.36 13.41 -7.02
CA PRO A 399 34.18 13.58 -5.83
C PRO A 399 35.03 14.86 -5.87
N THR A 400 35.26 15.45 -4.70
CA THR A 400 36.27 16.51 -4.56
C THR A 400 37.66 15.96 -4.89
N PRO A 401 38.46 16.64 -5.74
CA PRO A 401 39.82 16.18 -6.05
C PRO A 401 40.71 16.11 -4.82
N VAL A 402 41.56 15.09 -4.75
CA VAL A 402 42.53 14.91 -3.66
C VAL A 402 43.93 15.16 -4.18
N GLN A 403 44.67 16.04 -3.51
CA GLN A 403 46.03 16.40 -3.90
C GLN A 403 47.07 15.64 -3.08
N GLN A 404 48.18 15.30 -3.74
CA GLN A 404 49.31 14.63 -3.11
C GLN A 404 50.64 15.23 -3.57
N SER A 405 51.43 15.71 -2.61
CA SER A 405 52.79 16.17 -2.86
C SER A 405 53.73 14.99 -3.03
N PHE A 406 54.65 15.10 -3.98
CA PHE A 406 55.75 14.18 -4.21
C PHE A 406 57.04 14.95 -4.54
N CYS A 407 58.17 14.29 -4.38
CA CYS A 407 59.48 14.82 -4.73
C CYS A 407 60.12 13.92 -5.79
N THR A 408 60.65 14.51 -6.85
CA THR A 408 61.53 13.78 -7.77
C THR A 408 63.00 14.08 -7.50
N TYR A 409 63.83 13.04 -7.41
CA TYR A 409 65.20 13.16 -6.90
C TYR A 409 66.22 12.30 -7.66
N LYS A 410 67.50 12.69 -7.58
CA LYS A 410 68.64 12.01 -8.25
C LYS A 410 69.52 11.22 -7.28
N THR A 411 70.01 11.86 -6.22
CA THR A 411 71.06 11.31 -5.33
C THR A 411 70.70 11.51 -3.85
N SER A 412 69.48 11.10 -3.49
CA SER A 412 68.86 11.17 -2.13
C SER A 412 68.38 12.53 -1.60
N VAL A 413 68.62 13.64 -2.30
CA VAL A 413 68.11 14.98 -1.89
C VAL A 413 66.78 15.30 -2.57
N CYS A 414 65.78 15.53 -1.71
CA CYS A 414 64.64 16.42 -1.94
C CYS A 414 64.97 17.75 -1.25
#